data_AF-A0A4Q7R1Z4-F1
#
_entry.id   AF-A0A4Q7R1Z4-F1
#
_cell.length_a   1.000
_cell.length_b   1.000
_cell.length_c   1.000
_cell.angle_alpha   90.00
_cell.angle_beta   90.00
_cell.angle_gamma   90.00
#
_symmetry.space_group_name_H-M   'P 1'
#
loop_
_entity.id
_entity.type
_entity.pdbx_description
1 polymer ?
#
loop_
_entity_poly.entity_id
_entity_poly.type
_entity_poly.pdbx_seq_one_letter_code
_entity_poly.pdbx_strand_id
1 'polypeptide(L)'
;MTRVLLYTGKGGVGKTTSAAGTATLAALRGLRTLVLSTDAAHSLSDAFDSEVGPEPTEIDDLLFVQQINAQRKFERSWGDIQAYLRSVLHMVGVDPVEAEELTVLPGAEEVLALLEVRDHVRSGRWDVIVVDCAPTAETLRLLALPEALNWYLERIFNAERKMMRTFRPFLNRGSSIPMPDDTVFDALRRLQADLSDIRTLLAGPDASVRLVLTPEAVVVAEARRSLTRLSLYGYRVDGVVANRVFPAAGADTWRRQWVAAQRGILEEVADSFRPLPIWESPYRVCEPVGVEELAAFAVEMYGGDDPFARATDDTSLWVDRHIDTDGRTYTLTMPLPLASADELELARHGDELIITVGSYRRVLPLPAALARGVVAGARLDEGRLQVRFSPRETARPVAPSSDVPSGSGPLESAQELAQGLTAEYHEALTRREAAR
;
A
#
# COMPACT_ATOMS: atom_id res chain seq x y z
N MET A 1 15.89 -11.52 13.08
CA MET A 1 15.45 -10.56 12.04
C MET A 1 14.55 -9.54 12.71
N THR A 2 14.76 -8.26 12.39
CA THR A 2 14.02 -7.12 12.96
C THR A 2 12.52 -7.25 12.70
N ARG A 3 11.70 -6.96 13.71
CA ARG A 3 10.23 -6.90 13.60
C ARG A 3 9.80 -5.47 13.28
N VAL A 4 9.05 -5.25 12.21
CA VAL A 4 8.56 -3.92 11.82
C VAL A 4 7.05 -3.81 12.02
N LEU A 5 6.60 -2.80 12.76
CA LEU A 5 5.20 -2.54 13.08
C LEU A 5 4.80 -1.15 12.60
N LEU A 6 3.84 -1.06 11.69
CA LEU A 6 3.36 0.21 11.13
C LEU A 6 1.97 0.53 11.70
N TYR A 7 1.76 1.72 12.26
CA TYR A 7 0.47 2.14 12.81
C TYR A 7 -0.22 3.13 11.88
N THR A 8 -1.38 2.78 11.31
CA THR A 8 -2.14 3.67 10.42
C THR A 8 -3.60 3.79 10.84
N GLY A 9 -4.30 4.82 10.35
CA GLY A 9 -5.63 5.19 10.78
C GLY A 9 -5.91 6.68 10.55
N LYS A 10 -7.19 7.07 10.66
CA LYS A 10 -7.63 8.46 10.47
C LYS A 10 -6.88 9.43 11.41
N GLY A 11 -6.77 10.70 11.03
CA GLY A 11 -6.22 11.74 11.92
C GLY A 11 -6.98 11.81 13.26
N GLY A 12 -6.24 11.97 14.37
CA GLY A 12 -6.83 12.17 15.71
C GLY A 12 -7.28 10.91 16.47
N VAL A 13 -7.07 9.70 15.92
CA VAL A 13 -7.47 8.42 16.56
C VAL A 13 -6.47 7.89 17.60
N GLY A 14 -5.29 8.51 17.75
CA GLY A 14 -4.25 8.09 18.70
C GLY A 14 -3.22 7.09 18.15
N LYS A 15 -2.85 7.23 16.87
CA LYS A 15 -1.77 6.43 16.24
C LYS A 15 -0.43 6.58 16.96
N THR A 16 0.00 7.82 17.14
CA THR A 16 1.26 8.19 17.80
C THR A 16 1.35 7.58 19.19
N THR A 17 0.31 7.74 20.02
CA THR A 17 0.23 7.12 21.34
C THR A 17 0.34 5.61 21.28
N SER A 18 -0.37 4.96 20.34
CA SER A 18 -0.33 3.50 20.18
C SER A 18 1.05 3.01 19.75
N ALA A 19 1.70 3.71 18.82
CA ALA A 19 3.05 3.43 18.35
C ALA A 19 4.09 3.63 19.46
N ALA A 20 4.07 4.80 20.12
CA ALA A 20 4.99 5.15 21.20
C ALA A 20 4.86 4.20 22.41
N GLY A 21 3.63 3.88 22.81
CA GLY A 21 3.37 2.90 23.86
C GLY A 21 3.88 1.50 23.48
N THR A 22 3.64 1.05 22.25
CA THR A 22 4.13 -0.25 21.78
C THR A 22 5.65 -0.32 21.76
N ALA A 23 6.32 0.75 21.31
CA ALA A 23 7.77 0.83 21.30
C ALA A 23 8.35 0.80 22.71
N THR A 24 7.72 1.53 23.64
CA THR A 24 8.10 1.54 25.05
C THR A 24 7.94 0.14 25.66
N LEU A 25 6.83 -0.54 25.39
CA LEU A 25 6.61 -1.90 25.86
C LEU A 25 7.65 -2.89 25.29
N ALA A 26 8.10 -2.70 24.06
CA ALA A 26 9.16 -3.52 23.47
C ALA A 26 10.49 -3.34 24.20
N ALA A 27 10.89 -2.09 24.45
CA ALA A 27 12.10 -1.75 25.20
C ALA A 27 12.07 -2.31 26.63
N LEU A 28 10.93 -2.18 27.33
CA LEU A 28 10.72 -2.77 28.67
C LEU A 28 10.81 -4.30 28.69
N ARG A 29 10.55 -4.96 27.55
CA ARG A 29 10.75 -6.42 27.40
C ARG A 29 12.18 -6.78 26.98
N GLY A 30 13.11 -5.84 27.00
CA GLY A 30 14.53 -6.04 26.68
C GLY A 30 14.83 -6.08 25.18
N LEU A 31 13.93 -5.59 24.34
CA LEU A 31 14.12 -5.54 22.89
C LEU A 31 14.67 -4.17 22.49
N ARG A 32 15.79 -4.14 21.77
CA ARG A 32 16.35 -2.89 21.27
C ARG A 32 15.44 -2.28 20.21
N THR A 33 14.80 -1.17 20.55
CA THR A 33 13.64 -0.65 19.83
C THR A 33 13.88 0.74 19.29
N LEU A 34 13.53 0.94 18.01
CA LEU A 34 13.43 2.26 17.39
C LEU A 34 11.97 2.58 17.11
N VAL A 35 11.50 3.76 17.53
CA VAL A 35 10.24 4.34 17.06
C VAL A 35 10.52 5.58 16.23
N LEU A 36 9.91 5.64 15.06
CA LEU A 36 10.08 6.72 14.11
C LEU A 36 8.73 7.26 13.65
N SER A 37 8.63 8.58 13.53
CA SER A 37 7.44 9.23 12.97
C SER A 37 7.71 9.68 11.54
N THR A 38 6.72 9.43 10.68
CA THR A 38 6.64 10.00 9.34
C THR A 38 5.83 11.30 9.32
N ASP A 39 5.30 11.73 10.46
CA ASP A 39 4.50 12.96 10.58
C ASP A 39 5.40 14.16 10.90
N ALA A 40 5.24 15.24 10.14
CA ALA A 40 5.96 16.49 10.33
C ALA A 40 5.59 17.21 11.65
N ALA A 41 4.48 16.84 12.28
CA ALA A 41 3.87 17.59 13.39
C ALA A 41 4.51 17.42 14.79
N HIS A 42 5.76 16.95 14.92
CA HIS A 42 6.46 16.76 16.22
C HIS A 42 5.75 15.85 17.24
N SER A 43 4.78 15.06 16.79
CA SER A 43 3.89 14.25 17.63
C SER A 43 4.61 13.27 18.57
N LEU A 44 5.77 12.72 18.17
CA LEU A 44 6.56 11.83 19.05
C LEU A 44 7.33 12.59 20.13
N SER A 45 7.84 13.78 19.85
CA SER A 45 8.50 14.61 20.86
C SER A 45 7.52 14.95 21.98
N ASP A 46 6.29 15.32 21.61
CA ASP A 46 5.21 15.61 22.56
C ASP A 46 4.77 14.34 23.33
N ALA A 47 4.68 13.19 22.66
CA ALA A 47 4.29 11.94 23.31
C ALA A 47 5.31 11.47 24.36
N PHE A 48 6.61 11.64 24.09
CA PHE A 48 7.69 11.25 25.00
C PHE A 48 8.13 12.36 25.96
N ASP A 49 7.59 13.58 25.84
CA ASP A 49 8.04 14.78 26.56
C ASP A 49 9.57 14.95 26.48
N SER A 50 10.13 14.76 25.28
CA SER A 50 11.58 14.72 25.03
C SER A 50 11.92 15.36 23.69
N GLU A 51 13.07 16.05 23.62
CA GLU A 51 13.55 16.60 22.36
C GLU A 51 14.04 15.48 21.42
N VAL A 52 13.31 15.25 20.33
CA VAL A 52 13.65 14.25 19.31
C VAL A 52 14.20 14.93 18.07
N GLY A 53 15.36 14.45 17.61
CA GLY A 53 16.03 14.93 16.41
C GLY A 53 15.86 14.04 15.18
N PRO A 54 16.53 14.42 14.06
CA PRO A 54 16.54 13.65 12.82
C PRO A 54 17.35 12.35 12.89
N GLU A 55 18.17 12.19 13.94
CA GLU A 55 18.99 11.00 14.18
C GLU A 55 18.39 10.19 15.34
N PRO A 56 18.48 8.84 15.31
CA PRO A 56 18.03 7.99 16.40
C PRO A 56 18.67 8.39 17.73
N THR A 57 17.85 8.80 18.70
CA THR A 57 18.27 9.27 20.02
C THR A 57 17.71 8.34 21.08
N GLU A 58 18.56 7.84 21.98
CA GLU A 58 18.13 7.01 23.11
C GLU A 58 17.49 7.91 24.17
N ILE A 59 16.24 7.61 24.52
CA ILE A 59 15.48 8.38 25.53
C ILE A 59 15.23 7.56 26.82
N ASP A 60 15.32 6.24 26.72
CA ASP A 60 15.24 5.29 27.84
C ASP A 60 16.04 4.02 27.47
N ASP A 61 16.27 3.11 28.41
CA ASP A 61 17.05 1.89 28.19
C ASP A 61 16.47 1.10 27.02
N LEU A 62 17.27 0.91 25.96
CA LEU A 62 16.89 0.21 24.74
C LEU A 62 15.77 0.88 23.91
N LEU A 63 15.32 2.10 24.26
CA LEU A 63 14.30 2.85 23.55
C LEU A 63 14.88 4.06 22.81
N PHE A 64 14.80 4.02 21.49
CA PHE A 64 15.31 5.06 20.61
C PHE A 64 14.16 5.71 19.85
N VAL A 65 14.22 7.02 19.71
CA VAL A 65 13.22 7.81 18.97
C VAL A 65 13.91 8.60 17.87
N GLN A 66 13.24 8.69 16.73
CA GLN A 66 13.69 9.49 15.60
C GLN A 66 12.51 10.22 14.96
N GLN A 67 12.70 11.49 14.62
CA GLN A 67 11.74 12.24 13.83
C GLN A 67 12.31 12.51 12.44
N ILE A 68 11.68 11.97 11.41
CA ILE A 68 12.26 12.02 10.07
C ILE A 68 12.15 13.43 9.50
N ASN A 69 13.29 14.00 9.10
CA ASN A 69 13.34 15.23 8.33
C ASN A 69 13.31 14.90 6.84
N ALA A 70 12.12 14.91 6.25
CA ALA A 70 11.89 14.55 4.85
C ALA A 70 12.66 15.47 3.87
N GLN A 71 12.71 16.77 4.14
CA GLN A 71 13.37 17.76 3.28
C GLN A 71 14.84 17.43 3.01
N ARG A 72 15.62 17.15 4.06
CA ARG A 72 17.05 16.85 3.92
C ARG A 72 17.33 15.54 3.16
N LYS A 73 16.40 14.57 3.23
CA LYS A 73 16.53 13.31 2.50
C LYS A 73 16.04 13.43 1.06
N PHE A 74 15.02 14.25 0.82
CA PHE A 74 14.50 14.51 -0.52
C PHE A 74 15.59 15.08 -1.43
N GLU A 75 16.36 16.06 -0.95
CA GLU A 75 17.49 16.63 -1.68
C GLU A 75 18.52 15.57 -2.11
N ARG A 76 18.75 14.55 -1.28
CA ARG A 76 19.74 13.48 -1.55
C ARG A 76 19.23 12.41 -2.52
N SER A 77 17.96 12.03 -2.41
CA SER A 77 17.38 10.92 -3.18
C SER A 77 16.68 11.37 -4.47
N TRP A 78 16.20 12.61 -4.51
CA TRP A 78 15.36 13.13 -5.60
C TRP A 78 15.94 14.33 -6.34
N GLY A 79 17.06 14.90 -5.85
CA GLY A 79 17.65 16.12 -6.38
C GLY A 79 17.91 16.06 -7.90
N ASP A 80 18.50 14.97 -8.38
CA ASP A 80 18.81 14.78 -9.82
C ASP A 80 17.53 14.71 -10.68
N ILE A 81 16.51 13.98 -10.20
CA ILE A 81 15.23 13.82 -10.90
C ILE A 81 14.47 15.15 -10.92
N GLN A 82 14.46 15.88 -9.80
CA GLN A 82 13.82 17.19 -9.70
C GLN A 82 14.50 18.24 -10.57
N ALA A 83 15.84 18.26 -10.59
CA ALA A 83 16.62 19.16 -11.44
C ALA A 83 16.29 18.95 -12.93
N TYR A 84 16.19 17.69 -13.35
CA TYR A 84 15.77 17.35 -14.70
C TYR A 84 14.34 17.81 -15.01
N LEU A 85 13.36 17.50 -14.15
CA LEU A 85 11.96 17.93 -14.36
C LEU A 85 11.84 19.46 -14.45
N ARG A 86 12.55 20.20 -13.59
CA ARG A 86 12.59 21.68 -13.66
C ARG A 86 13.17 22.17 -15.00
N SER A 87 14.24 21.53 -15.49
CA SER A 87 14.83 21.90 -16.78
C SER A 87 13.87 21.72 -17.96
N VAL A 88 13.04 20.66 -17.91
CA VAL A 88 12.01 20.39 -18.92
C VAL A 88 10.89 21.41 -18.83
N LEU A 89 10.37 21.70 -17.63
CA LEU A 89 9.29 22.66 -17.42
C LEU A 89 9.68 24.08 -17.85
N HIS A 90 10.89 24.52 -17.48
CA HIS A 90 11.42 25.81 -17.89
C HIS A 90 11.50 25.94 -19.42
N MET A 91 11.83 24.86 -20.12
CA MET A 91 11.91 24.85 -21.58
C MET A 91 10.53 24.93 -22.27
N VAL A 92 9.48 24.48 -21.59
CA VAL A 92 8.08 24.60 -22.03
C VAL A 92 7.49 25.98 -21.65
N GLY A 93 8.29 26.85 -21.02
CA GLY A 93 7.91 28.22 -20.67
C GLY A 93 7.22 28.36 -19.32
N VAL A 94 7.32 27.35 -18.45
CA VAL A 94 6.85 27.43 -17.06
C VAL A 94 7.83 28.26 -16.25
N ASP A 95 7.31 29.18 -15.44
CA ASP A 95 8.13 30.03 -14.57
C ASP A 95 8.93 29.18 -13.55
N PRO A 96 10.17 29.54 -13.20
CA PRO A 96 10.96 28.80 -12.22
C PRO A 96 10.28 28.58 -10.86
N VAL A 97 9.46 29.54 -10.40
CA VAL A 97 8.73 29.43 -9.13
C VAL A 97 7.58 28.43 -9.26
N GLU A 98 6.82 28.50 -10.36
CA GLU A 98 5.76 27.51 -10.66
C GLU A 98 6.35 26.11 -10.88
N ALA A 99 7.52 26.01 -11.50
CA ALA A 99 8.22 24.75 -11.70
C ALA A 99 8.71 24.13 -10.37
N GLU A 100 9.05 24.96 -9.38
CA GLU A 100 9.39 24.47 -8.04
C GLU A 100 8.17 23.81 -7.37
N GLU A 101 7.01 24.47 -7.40
CA GLU A 101 5.77 23.93 -6.86
C GLU A 101 5.30 22.66 -7.61
N LEU A 102 5.41 22.63 -8.94
CA LEU A 102 4.98 21.51 -9.78
C LEU A 102 5.89 20.28 -9.69
N THR A 103 7.12 20.44 -9.17
CA THR A 103 8.07 19.33 -8.99
C THR A 103 8.06 18.73 -7.59
N VAL A 104 7.28 19.30 -6.67
CA VAL A 104 6.94 18.66 -5.40
C VAL A 104 6.07 17.44 -5.70
N LEU A 105 6.55 16.25 -5.31
CA LEU A 105 5.82 15.02 -5.51
C LEU A 105 4.95 14.73 -4.28
N PRO A 106 3.61 14.70 -4.43
CA PRO A 106 2.73 14.30 -3.35
C PRO A 106 3.09 12.90 -2.85
N GLY A 107 3.21 12.75 -1.53
CA GLY A 107 3.54 11.47 -0.91
C GLY A 107 5.04 11.10 -0.88
N ALA A 108 5.93 11.97 -1.39
CA ALA A 108 7.37 11.72 -1.41
C ALA A 108 7.98 11.69 0.00
N GLU A 109 7.48 12.53 0.91
CA GLU A 109 7.96 12.58 2.29
C GLU A 109 7.75 11.25 3.00
N GLU A 110 6.58 10.65 2.82
CA GLU A 110 6.23 9.38 3.42
C GLU A 110 6.99 8.23 2.75
N VAL A 111 7.25 8.28 1.44
CA VAL A 111 8.14 7.32 0.76
C VAL A 111 9.55 7.39 1.33
N LEU A 112 10.11 8.59 1.50
CA LEU A 112 11.44 8.78 2.10
C LEU A 112 11.50 8.25 3.53
N ALA A 113 10.42 8.41 4.28
CA ALA A 113 10.32 7.86 5.61
C ALA A 113 10.36 6.32 5.60
N LEU A 114 9.68 5.69 4.65
CA LEU A 114 9.75 4.23 4.47
C LEU A 114 11.12 3.76 3.99
N LEU A 115 11.83 4.54 3.17
CA LEU A 115 13.22 4.23 2.80
C LEU A 115 14.16 4.28 4.02
N GLU A 116 13.92 5.18 4.96
CA GLU A 116 14.67 5.21 6.22
C GLU A 116 14.37 3.97 7.09
N VAL A 117 13.12 3.52 7.14
CA VAL A 117 12.75 2.26 7.79
C VAL A 117 13.56 1.10 7.20
N ARG A 118 13.64 1.00 5.88
CA ARG A 118 14.46 -0.02 5.21
C ARG A 118 15.92 0.06 5.65
N ASP A 119 16.51 1.25 5.64
CA ASP A 119 17.91 1.45 6.01
C ASP A 119 18.17 1.01 7.47
N HIS A 120 17.24 1.31 8.38
CA HIS A 120 17.30 0.82 9.76
C HIS A 120 17.18 -0.69 9.90
N VAL A 121 16.26 -1.33 9.17
CA VAL A 121 16.14 -2.80 9.15
C VAL A 121 17.43 -3.42 8.63
N ARG A 122 17.98 -2.90 7.53
CA ARG A 122 19.21 -3.39 6.90
C ARG A 122 20.44 -3.20 7.80
N SER A 123 20.44 -2.19 8.66
CA SER A 123 21.52 -1.97 9.62
C SER A 123 21.66 -3.11 10.64
N GLY A 124 20.61 -3.91 10.87
CA GLY A 124 20.62 -5.03 11.79
C GLY A 124 20.78 -4.64 13.27
N ARG A 125 20.64 -3.34 13.60
CA ARG A 125 20.84 -2.80 14.95
C ARG A 125 19.64 -2.95 15.88
N TRP A 126 18.46 -3.22 15.32
CA TRP A 126 17.19 -3.14 16.02
C TRP A 126 16.50 -4.49 16.06
N ASP A 127 15.93 -4.84 17.21
CA ASP A 127 15.04 -5.99 17.34
C ASP A 127 13.63 -5.64 16.87
N VAL A 128 13.17 -4.44 17.21
CA VAL A 128 11.85 -3.91 16.85
C VAL A 128 11.98 -2.51 16.27
N ILE A 129 11.25 -2.26 15.18
CA ILE A 129 11.05 -0.92 14.63
C ILE A 129 9.55 -0.65 14.60
N VAL A 130 9.12 0.41 15.29
CA VAL A 130 7.74 0.88 15.27
C VAL A 130 7.67 2.16 14.45
N VAL A 131 6.73 2.23 13.53
CA VAL A 131 6.52 3.38 12.66
C VAL A 131 5.20 4.04 13.03
N ASP A 132 5.28 5.23 13.63
CA ASP A 132 4.14 6.13 13.72
C ASP A 132 3.92 6.76 12.36
N CYS A 133 2.86 6.28 11.74
CA CYS A 133 2.68 6.35 10.34
C CYS A 133 1.59 7.41 10.12
N ALA A 134 1.93 8.49 9.40
CA ALA A 134 0.94 9.30 8.69
C ALA A 134 0.31 8.63 7.44
N PRO A 135 0.85 7.54 6.84
CA PRO A 135 0.43 7.11 5.54
C PRO A 135 -1.00 6.62 5.61
N THR A 136 -1.83 7.43 4.99
CA THR A 136 -2.99 6.94 4.29
C THR A 136 -2.55 5.82 3.35
N ALA A 137 -3.50 4.98 2.97
CA ALA A 137 -3.22 3.97 1.98
C ALA A 137 -2.72 4.56 0.63
N GLU A 138 -2.76 5.90 0.45
CA GLU A 138 -2.15 6.65 -0.67
C GLU A 138 -0.63 6.54 -0.71
N THR A 139 0.08 6.63 0.41
CA THR A 139 1.54 6.39 0.44
C THR A 139 1.88 4.96 0.02
N LEU A 140 1.07 3.98 0.45
CA LEU A 140 1.32 2.57 0.11
C LEU A 140 1.02 2.23 -1.35
N ARG A 141 0.25 3.08 -2.05
CA ARG A 141 0.12 3.03 -3.52
C ARG A 141 1.42 3.47 -4.20
N LEU A 142 2.17 4.41 -3.63
CA LEU A 142 3.46 4.81 -4.20
C LEU A 142 4.47 3.66 -4.17
N LEU A 143 4.32 2.71 -3.24
CA LEU A 143 5.09 1.47 -3.24
C LEU A 143 4.66 0.44 -4.32
N ALA A 144 3.59 0.71 -5.06
CA ALA A 144 3.26 0.00 -6.30
C ALA A 144 3.76 0.73 -7.57
N LEU A 145 4.44 1.88 -7.42
CA LEU A 145 5.14 2.54 -8.53
C LEU A 145 6.32 1.76 -9.10
N PRO A 146 7.13 0.97 -8.37
CA PRO A 146 8.27 0.30 -8.98
C PRO A 146 7.88 -0.61 -10.15
N GLU A 147 6.69 -1.24 -10.13
CA GLU A 147 6.18 -1.99 -11.30
C GLU A 147 5.93 -1.09 -12.51
N ALA A 148 5.21 0.02 -12.32
CA ALA A 148 4.92 0.96 -13.39
C ALA A 148 6.20 1.60 -13.94
N LEU A 149 7.11 1.98 -13.05
CA LEU A 149 8.38 2.59 -13.41
C LEU A 149 9.28 1.61 -14.18
N ASN A 150 9.33 0.33 -13.77
CA ASN A 150 10.07 -0.70 -14.51
C ASN A 150 9.62 -0.80 -15.97
N TRP A 151 8.31 -0.80 -16.21
CA TRP A 151 7.76 -0.82 -17.56
C TRP A 151 8.18 0.40 -18.40
N TYR A 152 8.08 1.60 -17.84
CA TYR A 152 8.51 2.82 -18.53
C TYR A 152 10.00 2.82 -18.82
N LEU A 153 10.82 2.43 -17.84
CA LEU A 153 12.26 2.29 -17.98
C LEU A 153 12.61 1.29 -19.08
N GLU A 154 12.07 0.07 -19.07
CA GLU A 154 12.33 -0.94 -20.09
C GLU A 154 11.94 -0.45 -21.50
N ARG A 155 10.80 0.25 -21.63
CA ARG A 155 10.32 0.76 -22.91
C ARG A 155 11.20 1.91 -23.44
N ILE A 156 11.61 2.82 -22.57
CA ILE A 156 12.50 3.94 -22.90
C ILE A 156 13.91 3.42 -23.22
N PHE A 157 14.50 2.55 -22.39
CA PHE A 157 15.84 1.99 -22.61
C PHE A 157 15.96 1.17 -23.90
N ASN A 158 14.89 0.49 -24.32
CA ASN A 158 14.86 -0.26 -25.58
C ASN A 158 14.68 0.65 -26.80
N ALA A 159 13.90 1.74 -26.66
CA ALA A 159 13.76 2.76 -27.69
C ALA A 159 15.06 3.57 -27.86
N GLU A 160 15.69 3.96 -26.76
CA GLU A 160 16.93 4.72 -26.72
C GLU A 160 18.10 3.96 -27.36
N ARG A 161 18.35 2.69 -27.01
CA ARG A 161 19.43 1.90 -27.64
C ARG A 161 19.25 1.74 -29.16
N LYS A 162 18.00 1.74 -29.63
CA LYS A 162 17.65 1.64 -31.06
C LYS A 162 17.73 3.00 -31.76
N MET A 163 17.35 4.07 -31.08
CA MET A 163 17.38 5.45 -31.58
C MET A 163 18.79 6.05 -31.54
N MET A 164 19.54 5.89 -30.45
CA MET A 164 20.93 6.36 -30.29
C MET A 164 21.92 5.72 -31.27
N ARG A 165 21.70 4.46 -31.67
CA ARG A 165 22.51 3.84 -32.73
C ARG A 165 22.20 4.38 -34.13
N THR A 166 21.02 4.97 -34.32
CA THR A 166 20.51 5.37 -35.64
C THR A 166 20.58 6.89 -35.85
N PHE A 167 20.47 7.70 -34.80
CA PHE A 167 20.35 9.16 -34.87
C PHE A 167 21.49 9.95 -34.21
N ARG A 168 22.53 9.29 -33.68
CA ARG A 168 23.70 9.95 -33.06
C ARG A 168 24.32 11.10 -33.90
N PRO A 169 24.40 11.02 -35.25
CA PRO A 169 24.93 12.11 -36.08
C PRO A 169 23.94 13.27 -36.33
N PHE A 170 22.64 13.09 -36.06
CA PHE A 170 21.57 14.04 -36.41
C PHE A 170 20.94 14.74 -35.19
N LEU A 171 21.09 14.19 -33.99
CA LEU A 171 20.55 14.76 -32.74
C LEU A 171 21.12 16.14 -32.37
N ASN A 172 22.27 16.54 -32.93
CA ASN A 172 22.82 17.88 -32.75
C ASN A 172 22.08 18.98 -33.54
N ARG A 173 21.00 18.64 -34.28
CA ARG A 173 20.16 19.63 -34.99
C ARG A 173 18.69 19.48 -34.62
N GLY A 174 18.28 20.20 -33.59
CA GLY A 174 16.94 20.81 -33.55
C GLY A 174 15.83 20.12 -32.74
N SER A 175 16.10 19.13 -31.88
CA SER A 175 15.09 18.68 -30.91
C SER A 175 15.24 19.44 -29.58
N SER A 176 14.29 20.35 -29.31
CA SER A 176 14.25 21.25 -28.15
C SER A 176 13.79 20.60 -26.84
N ILE A 177 14.07 19.32 -26.61
CA ILE A 177 13.78 18.64 -25.33
C ILE A 177 15.11 18.16 -24.75
N PRO A 178 15.49 18.57 -23.52
CA PRO A 178 16.69 18.06 -22.87
C PRO A 178 16.51 16.56 -22.69
N MET A 179 17.39 15.76 -23.28
CA MET A 179 17.41 14.33 -22.99
C MET A 179 17.90 14.14 -21.54
N PRO A 180 17.33 13.19 -20.78
CA PRO A 180 17.89 12.85 -19.49
C PRO A 180 19.33 12.40 -19.69
N ASP A 181 20.24 12.92 -18.89
CA ASP A 181 21.62 12.43 -18.87
C ASP A 181 21.70 11.10 -18.11
N ASP A 182 22.86 10.44 -18.16
CA ASP A 182 23.09 9.17 -17.49
C ASP A 182 22.84 9.27 -15.97
N THR A 183 23.02 10.44 -15.36
CA THR A 183 22.84 10.65 -13.92
C THR A 183 21.37 10.57 -13.50
N VAL A 184 20.47 11.14 -14.31
CA VAL A 184 19.02 11.06 -14.12
C VAL A 184 18.54 9.61 -14.29
N PHE A 185 19.06 8.90 -15.28
CA PHE A 185 18.74 7.49 -15.47
C PHE A 185 19.21 6.61 -14.31
N ASP A 186 20.44 6.85 -13.82
CA ASP A 186 20.97 6.13 -12.65
C ASP A 186 20.15 6.44 -11.39
N ALA A 187 19.76 7.70 -11.18
CA ALA A 187 18.88 8.09 -10.08
C ALA A 187 17.54 7.37 -10.14
N LEU A 188 16.94 7.27 -11.33
CA LEU A 188 15.64 6.60 -11.52
C LEU A 188 15.73 5.09 -11.29
N ARG A 189 16.85 4.45 -11.70
CA ARG A 189 17.11 3.02 -11.40
C ARG A 189 17.34 2.78 -9.91
N ARG A 190 18.11 3.66 -9.23
CA ARG A 190 18.31 3.59 -7.77
C ARG A 190 16.97 3.66 -7.05
N LEU A 191 16.14 4.64 -7.39
CA LEU A 191 14.81 4.77 -6.81
C LEU A 191 13.94 3.53 -7.05
N GLN A 192 13.91 3.00 -8.28
CA GLN A 192 13.13 1.80 -8.57
C GLN A 192 13.57 0.61 -7.69
N ALA A 193 14.88 0.40 -7.56
CA ALA A 193 15.44 -0.65 -6.71
C ALA A 193 15.09 -0.40 -5.24
N ASP A 194 15.19 0.85 -4.79
CA ASP A 194 14.88 1.25 -3.42
C ASP A 194 13.41 0.98 -3.07
N LEU A 195 12.48 1.38 -3.95
CA LEU A 195 11.04 1.14 -3.81
C LEU A 195 10.69 -0.35 -3.86
N SER A 196 11.40 -1.14 -4.68
CA SER A 196 11.21 -2.58 -4.75
C SER A 196 11.67 -3.29 -3.48
N ASP A 197 12.80 -2.86 -2.91
CA ASP A 197 13.34 -3.42 -1.67
C ASP A 197 12.43 -3.13 -0.48
N ILE A 198 12.01 -1.87 -0.30
CA ILE A 198 11.09 -1.53 0.80
C ILE A 198 9.75 -2.24 0.66
N ARG A 199 9.21 -2.42 -0.56
CA ARG A 199 7.99 -3.21 -0.76
C ARG A 199 8.19 -4.66 -0.34
N THR A 200 9.32 -5.27 -0.73
CA THR A 200 9.64 -6.66 -0.39
C THR A 200 9.75 -6.83 1.13
N LEU A 201 10.38 -5.87 1.80
CA LEU A 201 10.50 -5.83 3.25
C LEU A 201 9.13 -5.71 3.93
N LEU A 202 8.30 -4.76 3.51
CA LEU A 202 7.01 -4.47 4.14
C LEU A 202 5.93 -5.51 3.83
N ALA A 203 6.02 -6.22 2.71
CA ALA A 203 5.16 -7.37 2.39
C ALA A 203 5.68 -8.69 2.97
N GLY A 204 6.89 -8.68 3.53
CA GLY A 204 7.53 -9.85 4.13
C GLY A 204 6.88 -10.28 5.45
N PRO A 205 7.27 -11.46 5.98
CA PRO A 205 6.69 -12.02 7.21
C PRO A 205 7.08 -11.24 8.49
N ASP A 206 8.07 -10.37 8.38
CA ASP A 206 8.65 -9.64 9.50
C ASP A 206 8.05 -8.23 9.68
N ALA A 207 7.17 -7.83 8.76
CA ALA A 207 6.49 -6.55 8.76
C ALA A 207 4.97 -6.73 8.79
N SER A 208 4.29 -5.87 9.54
CA SER A 208 2.82 -5.82 9.56
C SER A 208 2.31 -4.42 9.88
N VAL A 209 1.05 -4.22 9.56
CA VAL A 209 0.31 -2.97 9.76
C VAL A 209 -0.76 -3.20 10.84
N ARG A 210 -0.94 -2.20 11.70
CA ARG A 210 -2.01 -2.12 12.69
C ARG A 210 -2.92 -0.95 12.37
N LEU A 211 -4.21 -1.22 12.34
CA LEU A 211 -5.23 -0.20 12.13
C LEU A 211 -5.63 0.39 13.48
N VAL A 212 -5.51 1.70 13.64
CA VAL A 212 -5.97 2.41 14.84
C VAL A 212 -7.25 3.15 14.47
N LEU A 213 -8.28 2.97 15.28
CA LEU A 213 -9.59 3.59 15.11
C LEU A 213 -10.18 4.03 16.45
N THR A 214 -11.11 4.97 16.40
CA THR A 214 -12.07 5.19 17.49
C THR A 214 -13.39 4.49 17.15
N PRO A 215 -14.21 4.06 18.13
CA PRO A 215 -15.53 3.47 17.91
C PRO A 215 -16.56 4.50 17.38
N GLU A 216 -16.32 5.00 16.18
CA GLU A 216 -17.15 5.94 15.44
C GLU A 216 -17.38 5.40 14.01
N ALA A 217 -18.63 5.39 13.54
CA ALA A 217 -19.00 4.73 12.28
C ALA A 217 -18.15 5.19 11.07
N VAL A 218 -17.88 6.48 10.96
CA VAL A 218 -17.06 7.04 9.86
C VAL A 218 -15.61 6.56 9.94
N VAL A 219 -15.06 6.43 11.15
CA VAL A 219 -13.69 5.97 11.37
C VAL A 219 -13.57 4.47 11.09
N VAL A 220 -14.56 3.68 11.52
CA VAL A 220 -14.65 2.25 11.22
C VAL A 220 -14.77 2.00 9.71
N ALA A 221 -15.61 2.76 9.01
CA ALA A 221 -15.73 2.65 7.56
C ALA A 221 -14.41 2.94 6.82
N GLU A 222 -13.62 3.90 7.32
CA GLU A 222 -12.28 4.18 6.77
C GLU A 222 -11.27 3.06 7.07
N ALA A 223 -11.32 2.50 8.28
CA ALA A 223 -10.49 1.34 8.63
C ALA A 223 -10.83 0.11 7.77
N ARG A 224 -12.11 -0.14 7.47
CA ARG A 224 -12.56 -1.21 6.56
C ARG A 224 -11.94 -1.04 5.16
N ARG A 225 -12.06 0.17 4.57
CA ARG A 225 -11.43 0.50 3.28
C ARG A 225 -9.92 0.33 3.31
N SER A 226 -9.29 0.74 4.40
CA SER A 226 -7.84 0.60 4.60
C SER A 226 -7.41 -0.86 4.63
N LEU A 227 -8.15 -1.75 5.32
CA LEU A 227 -7.87 -3.19 5.35
C LEU A 227 -7.91 -3.80 3.94
N THR A 228 -8.99 -3.55 3.18
CA THR A 228 -9.12 -4.06 1.81
C THR A 228 -7.96 -3.57 0.94
N ARG A 229 -7.62 -2.28 1.05
CA ARG A 229 -6.55 -1.68 0.26
C ARG A 229 -5.16 -2.21 0.62
N LEU A 230 -4.86 -2.35 1.91
CA LEU A 230 -3.61 -2.94 2.40
C LEU A 230 -3.43 -4.37 1.87
N SER A 231 -4.50 -5.17 1.98
CA SER A 231 -4.54 -6.55 1.49
C SER A 231 -4.39 -6.61 -0.04
N LEU A 232 -5.06 -5.70 -0.76
CA LEU A 232 -4.92 -5.57 -2.22
C LEU A 232 -3.46 -5.39 -2.62
N TYR A 233 -2.67 -4.60 -1.90
CA TYR A 233 -1.24 -4.40 -2.18
C TYR A 233 -0.31 -5.47 -1.57
N GLY A 234 -0.85 -6.40 -0.76
CA GLY A 234 -0.10 -7.49 -0.16
C GLY A 234 0.56 -7.14 1.18
N TYR A 235 0.14 -6.06 1.84
CA TYR A 235 0.58 -5.73 3.20
C TYR A 235 -0.24 -6.50 4.21
N ARG A 236 0.45 -7.09 5.19
CA ARG A 236 -0.18 -7.88 6.25
C ARG A 236 -0.75 -6.95 7.31
N VAL A 237 -2.05 -7.05 7.59
CA VAL A 237 -2.65 -6.43 8.77
C VAL A 237 -2.72 -7.49 9.87
N ASP A 238 -2.19 -7.20 11.05
CA ASP A 238 -2.11 -8.18 12.15
C ASP A 238 -2.98 -7.86 13.36
N GLY A 239 -3.68 -6.73 13.35
CA GLY A 239 -4.58 -6.35 14.43
C GLY A 239 -5.18 -4.96 14.27
N VAL A 240 -6.17 -4.69 15.12
CA VAL A 240 -6.86 -3.41 15.19
C VAL A 240 -6.80 -2.90 16.62
N VAL A 241 -6.45 -1.62 16.78
CA VAL A 241 -6.53 -0.91 18.04
C VAL A 241 -7.79 -0.05 18.04
N ALA A 242 -8.76 -0.41 18.87
CA ALA A 242 -9.94 0.41 19.16
C ALA A 242 -9.62 1.32 20.35
N ASN A 243 -9.25 2.56 20.06
CA ASN A 243 -8.82 3.54 21.05
C ASN A 243 -9.99 4.41 21.55
N ARG A 244 -9.84 5.02 22.73
CA ARG A 244 -10.83 5.89 23.38
C ARG A 244 -12.17 5.19 23.62
N VAL A 245 -12.12 3.93 24.07
CA VAL A 245 -13.30 3.19 24.49
C VAL A 245 -13.77 3.69 25.86
N PHE A 246 -15.01 4.15 25.96
CA PHE A 246 -15.52 4.68 27.23
C PHE A 246 -15.60 3.58 28.30
N PRO A 247 -15.02 3.80 29.49
CA PRO A 247 -15.14 2.84 30.58
C PRO A 247 -16.59 2.67 31.04
N ALA A 248 -17.07 1.42 31.09
CA ALA A 248 -18.43 1.10 31.52
C ALA A 248 -18.64 1.21 33.04
N ALA A 249 -17.59 0.97 33.84
CA ALA A 249 -17.66 0.94 35.29
C ALA A 249 -17.95 2.33 35.88
N GLY A 250 -18.90 2.41 36.81
CA GLY A 250 -19.26 3.65 37.51
C GLY A 250 -19.89 4.72 36.62
N ALA A 251 -20.40 4.38 35.43
CA ALA A 251 -20.94 5.34 34.47
C ALA A 251 -22.17 6.10 34.98
N ASP A 252 -22.13 7.43 34.89
CA ASP A 252 -23.29 8.30 35.04
C ASP A 252 -24.26 8.16 33.85
N THR A 253 -25.40 8.87 33.89
CA THR A 253 -26.42 8.76 32.84
C THR A 253 -25.91 9.15 31.45
N TRP A 254 -25.06 10.17 31.35
CA TRP A 254 -24.52 10.65 30.08
C TRP A 254 -23.50 9.66 29.51
N ARG A 255 -22.56 9.19 30.33
CA ARG A 255 -21.55 8.19 29.92
C ARG A 255 -22.19 6.85 29.57
N ARG A 256 -23.25 6.43 30.25
CA ARG A 256 -23.99 5.19 29.88
C ARG A 256 -24.51 5.21 28.44
N GLN A 257 -24.94 6.37 27.94
CA GLN A 257 -25.40 6.52 26.55
C GLN A 257 -24.24 6.36 25.56
N TRP A 258 -23.09 6.97 25.86
CA TRP A 258 -21.88 6.82 25.04
C TRP A 258 -21.35 5.39 25.02
N VAL A 259 -21.32 4.71 26.17
CA VAL A 259 -20.92 3.29 26.28
C VAL A 259 -21.86 2.42 25.45
N ALA A 260 -23.17 2.65 25.51
CA ALA A 260 -24.14 1.88 24.72
C ALA A 260 -23.97 2.13 23.21
N ALA A 261 -23.75 3.38 22.80
CA ALA A 261 -23.51 3.73 21.40
C ALA A 261 -22.21 3.11 20.86
N GLN A 262 -21.11 3.18 21.63
CA GLN A 262 -19.84 2.57 21.23
C GLN A 262 -19.91 1.05 21.19
N ARG A 263 -20.69 0.40 22.07
CA ARG A 263 -20.81 -1.06 22.08
C ARG A 263 -21.31 -1.62 20.74
N GLY A 264 -22.36 -1.01 20.16
CA GLY A 264 -22.84 -1.43 18.85
C GLY A 264 -21.78 -1.29 17.75
N ILE A 265 -20.98 -0.22 17.82
CA ILE A 265 -19.89 0.00 16.87
C ILE A 265 -18.73 -0.97 17.11
N LEU A 266 -18.43 -1.32 18.36
CA LEU A 266 -17.39 -2.30 18.71
C LEU A 266 -17.78 -3.72 18.26
N GLU A 267 -19.06 -4.08 18.33
CA GLU A 267 -19.58 -5.33 17.75
C GLU A 267 -19.38 -5.34 16.23
N GLU A 268 -19.70 -4.23 15.55
CA GLU A 268 -19.42 -4.06 14.12
C GLU A 268 -17.92 -4.17 13.79
N VAL A 269 -17.04 -3.60 14.62
CA VAL A 269 -15.58 -3.71 14.48
C VAL A 269 -15.18 -5.17 14.62
N ALA A 270 -15.60 -5.83 15.70
CA ALA A 270 -15.28 -7.23 15.95
C ALA A 270 -15.70 -8.12 14.76
N ASP A 271 -16.87 -7.90 14.17
CA ASP A 271 -17.34 -8.67 13.01
C ASP A 271 -16.60 -8.34 11.71
N SER A 272 -16.28 -7.07 11.47
CA SER A 272 -15.63 -6.63 10.23
C SER A 272 -14.19 -7.08 10.11
N PHE A 273 -13.51 -7.20 11.24
CA PHE A 273 -12.07 -7.43 11.28
C PHE A 273 -11.71 -8.87 11.66
N ARG A 274 -12.67 -9.80 11.81
CA ARG A 274 -12.33 -11.21 12.07
C ARG A 274 -11.44 -11.78 10.96
N PRO A 275 -10.42 -12.60 11.30
CA PRO A 275 -10.06 -13.11 12.63
C PRO A 275 -9.01 -12.25 13.36
N LEU A 276 -8.78 -11.00 12.95
CA LEU A 276 -7.75 -10.14 13.54
C LEU A 276 -8.05 -9.86 15.02
N PRO A 277 -7.01 -9.82 15.88
CA PRO A 277 -7.18 -9.38 17.26
C PRO A 277 -7.61 -7.90 17.29
N ILE A 278 -8.53 -7.61 18.21
CA ILE A 278 -9.00 -6.26 18.50
C ILE A 278 -8.53 -5.90 19.91
N TRP A 279 -7.63 -4.92 20.00
CA TRP A 279 -7.13 -4.39 21.26
C TRP A 279 -7.87 -3.11 21.62
N GLU A 280 -8.60 -3.15 22.73
CA GLU A 280 -9.34 -2.00 23.22
C GLU A 280 -8.47 -1.19 24.19
N SER A 281 -8.35 0.11 23.93
CA SER A 281 -7.72 1.05 24.85
C SER A 281 -8.81 1.96 25.44
N PRO A 282 -8.93 2.01 26.79
CA PRO A 282 -9.94 2.82 27.44
C PRO A 282 -9.64 4.31 27.28
N TYR A 283 -10.69 5.12 27.31
CA TYR A 283 -10.55 6.57 27.33
C TYR A 283 -10.02 7.01 28.71
N ARG A 284 -8.74 7.36 28.74
CA ARG A 284 -8.04 7.85 29.94
C ARG A 284 -8.40 9.30 30.27
N VAL A 285 -8.24 9.63 31.55
CA VAL A 285 -8.49 10.99 32.09
C VAL A 285 -7.42 11.97 31.61
N CYS A 286 -6.19 11.51 31.46
CA CYS A 286 -5.05 12.28 30.97
C CYS A 286 -4.47 11.59 29.73
N GLU A 287 -3.84 12.38 28.87
CA GLU A 287 -3.07 11.86 27.76
C GLU A 287 -1.84 11.11 28.31
N PRO A 288 -1.54 9.90 27.82
CA PRO A 288 -0.35 9.16 28.24
C PRO A 288 0.88 9.81 27.60
N VAL A 289 1.58 10.61 28.40
CA VAL A 289 2.78 11.35 28.01
C VAL A 289 3.94 10.90 28.89
N GLY A 290 5.11 10.71 28.28
CA GLY A 290 6.29 10.17 28.95
C GLY A 290 6.33 8.65 28.96
N VAL A 291 7.52 8.10 29.19
CA VAL A 291 7.84 6.67 29.05
C VAL A 291 6.94 5.82 29.97
N GLU A 292 6.79 6.18 31.23
CA GLU A 292 6.03 5.40 32.20
C GLU A 292 4.54 5.31 31.86
N GLU A 293 3.92 6.43 31.46
CA GLU A 293 2.49 6.46 31.10
C GLU A 293 2.23 5.76 29.76
N LEU A 294 3.14 5.89 28.79
CA LEU A 294 3.08 5.17 27.52
C LEU A 294 3.22 3.66 27.71
N ALA A 295 4.08 3.22 28.62
CA ALA A 295 4.19 1.82 29.01
C ALA A 295 2.89 1.30 29.64
N ALA A 296 2.36 2.04 30.62
CA ALA A 296 1.10 1.68 31.29
C ALA A 296 -0.08 1.63 30.29
N PHE A 297 -0.11 2.55 29.33
CA PHE A 297 -1.07 2.54 28.22
C PHE A 297 -0.97 1.27 27.38
N ALA A 298 0.24 0.90 26.96
CA ALA A 298 0.43 -0.28 26.10
C ALA A 298 0.13 -1.60 26.82
N VAL A 299 0.50 -1.71 28.11
CA VAL A 299 0.18 -2.89 28.93
C VAL A 299 -1.32 -3.07 29.08
N GLU A 300 -2.07 -1.98 29.31
CA GLU A 300 -3.53 -2.04 29.40
C GLU A 300 -4.16 -2.41 28.06
N MET A 301 -3.71 -1.79 26.96
CA MET A 301 -4.23 -2.01 25.61
C MET A 301 -4.02 -3.46 25.13
N TYR A 302 -2.82 -4.02 25.30
CA TYR A 302 -2.51 -5.39 24.86
C TYR A 302 -2.96 -6.46 25.87
N GLY A 303 -3.11 -6.09 27.14
CA GLY A 303 -3.42 -7.04 28.21
C GLY A 303 -2.39 -8.17 28.27
N GLY A 304 -2.82 -9.39 27.99
CA GLY A 304 -1.98 -10.58 28.00
C GLY A 304 -1.38 -10.98 26.64
N ASP A 305 -1.75 -10.28 25.56
CA ASP A 305 -1.31 -10.64 24.22
C ASP A 305 0.16 -10.31 23.99
N ASP A 306 0.79 -11.04 23.06
CA ASP A 306 2.14 -10.70 22.58
C ASP A 306 2.05 -9.79 21.35
N PRO A 307 2.26 -8.46 21.49
CA PRO A 307 2.24 -7.53 20.37
C PRO A 307 3.43 -7.69 19.42
N PHE A 308 4.38 -8.60 19.67
CA PHE A 308 5.53 -8.80 18.78
C PHE A 308 5.45 -10.11 18.00
N ALA A 309 4.43 -10.92 18.24
CA ALA A 309 4.15 -12.12 17.48
C ALA A 309 4.06 -11.81 15.98
N ARG A 310 4.59 -12.72 15.16
CA ARG A 310 4.53 -12.61 13.70
C ARG A 310 3.20 -13.16 13.22
N ALA A 311 2.56 -12.45 12.28
CA ALA A 311 1.34 -12.91 11.66
C ALA A 311 1.57 -14.23 10.89
N THR A 312 0.59 -15.14 10.93
CA THR A 312 0.65 -16.42 10.22
C THR A 312 0.56 -16.25 8.70
N ASP A 313 0.99 -17.27 7.95
CA ASP A 313 1.23 -17.22 6.49
C ASP A 313 -0.02 -17.01 5.61
N ASP A 314 -1.22 -17.10 6.18
CA ASP A 314 -2.52 -17.01 5.47
C ASP A 314 -2.86 -15.59 4.95
N THR A 315 -1.93 -14.65 5.10
CA THR A 315 -2.07 -13.23 4.75
C THR A 315 -1.31 -12.84 3.47
N SER A 316 -0.66 -13.79 2.81
CA SER A 316 0.15 -13.54 1.60
C SER A 316 -0.59 -13.95 0.32
N LEU A 317 -0.09 -13.54 -0.85
CA LEU A 317 -0.55 -14.05 -2.14
C LEU A 317 0.16 -15.37 -2.43
N TRP A 318 -0.57 -16.40 -2.85
CA TRP A 318 0.01 -17.69 -3.25
C TRP A 318 -0.63 -18.23 -4.54
N VAL A 319 0.04 -19.22 -5.13
CA VAL A 319 -0.40 -19.87 -6.37
C VAL A 319 -0.45 -21.37 -6.16
N ASP A 320 -1.65 -21.92 -6.26
CA ASP A 320 -1.89 -23.36 -6.20
C ASP A 320 -1.88 -23.95 -7.61
N ARG A 321 -1.17 -25.06 -7.79
CA ARG A 321 -1.20 -25.83 -9.04
C ARG A 321 -2.18 -26.99 -8.89
N HIS A 322 -3.11 -27.08 -9.82
CA HIS A 322 -4.06 -28.18 -9.93
C HIS A 322 -3.75 -28.98 -11.21
N ILE A 323 -3.85 -30.30 -11.13
CA ILE A 323 -3.67 -31.20 -12.26
C ILE A 323 -5.00 -31.91 -12.43
N ASP A 324 -5.71 -31.59 -13.50
CA ASP A 324 -7.01 -32.19 -13.84
C ASP A 324 -6.89 -33.02 -15.12
N THR A 325 -7.93 -33.76 -15.49
CA THR A 325 -7.99 -34.58 -16.72
C THR A 325 -7.80 -33.76 -18.00
N ASP A 326 -8.14 -32.47 -17.97
CA ASP A 326 -8.03 -31.52 -19.10
C ASP A 326 -6.68 -30.75 -19.12
N GLY A 327 -5.73 -31.08 -18.23
CA GLY A 327 -4.39 -30.49 -18.19
C GLY A 327 -4.03 -29.76 -16.89
N ARG A 328 -2.98 -28.93 -16.93
CA ARG A 328 -2.44 -28.21 -15.75
C ARG A 328 -3.14 -26.87 -15.53
N THR A 329 -4.00 -26.76 -14.54
CA THR A 329 -4.61 -25.48 -14.15
C THR A 329 -3.87 -24.86 -12.97
N TYR A 330 -4.00 -23.54 -12.82
CA TYR A 330 -3.42 -22.81 -11.70
C TYR A 330 -4.47 -21.91 -11.08
N THR A 331 -4.45 -21.75 -9.77
CA THR A 331 -5.29 -20.80 -9.05
C THR A 331 -4.38 -19.84 -8.31
N LEU A 332 -4.44 -18.57 -8.69
CA LEU A 332 -3.85 -17.50 -7.91
C LEU A 332 -4.84 -17.11 -6.83
N THR A 333 -4.42 -17.19 -5.57
CA THR A 333 -5.26 -16.81 -4.44
C THR A 333 -4.59 -15.68 -3.67
N MET A 334 -5.38 -14.66 -3.30
CA MET A 334 -4.93 -13.59 -2.44
C MET A 334 -6.01 -13.13 -1.46
N PRO A 335 -5.64 -12.74 -0.24
CA PRO A 335 -6.55 -12.07 0.68
C PRO A 335 -7.06 -10.77 0.08
N LEU A 336 -8.37 -10.59 0.12
CA LEU A 336 -9.08 -9.38 -0.27
C LEU A 336 -10.33 -9.22 0.61
N PRO A 337 -10.15 -9.10 1.94
CA PRO A 337 -11.25 -8.99 2.89
C PRO A 337 -12.07 -7.73 2.63
N LEU A 338 -13.36 -7.81 2.94
CA LEU A 338 -14.34 -6.72 2.84
C LEU A 338 -14.57 -6.17 1.43
N ALA A 339 -13.92 -6.70 0.40
CA ALA A 339 -14.28 -6.39 -0.98
C ALA A 339 -15.62 -7.04 -1.34
N SER A 340 -16.37 -6.38 -2.21
CA SER A 340 -17.59 -6.93 -2.79
C SER A 340 -17.37 -7.24 -4.28
N ALA A 341 -18.19 -8.15 -4.82
CA ALA A 341 -18.05 -8.59 -6.21
C ALA A 341 -18.42 -7.48 -7.22
N ASP A 342 -19.31 -6.55 -6.84
CA ASP A 342 -19.74 -5.41 -7.65
C ASP A 342 -18.68 -4.31 -7.75
N GLU A 343 -17.77 -4.22 -6.79
CA GLU A 343 -16.65 -3.27 -6.83
C GLU A 343 -15.38 -3.86 -7.47
N LEU A 344 -15.37 -5.16 -7.78
CA LEU A 344 -14.21 -5.89 -8.28
C LEU A 344 -14.21 -5.97 -9.81
N GLU A 345 -13.17 -5.42 -10.43
CA GLU A 345 -12.90 -5.62 -11.85
C GLU A 345 -11.54 -6.28 -12.07
N LEU A 346 -11.48 -7.20 -13.04
CA LEU A 346 -10.26 -7.87 -13.43
C LEU A 346 -9.99 -7.63 -14.91
N ALA A 347 -8.80 -7.14 -15.20
CA ALA A 347 -8.31 -6.99 -16.56
C ALA A 347 -6.96 -7.67 -16.70
N ARG A 348 -6.62 -8.05 -17.94
CA ARG A 348 -5.32 -8.63 -18.25
C ARG A 348 -4.64 -7.86 -19.35
N HIS A 349 -3.36 -7.59 -19.17
CA HIS A 349 -2.52 -6.96 -20.19
C HIS A 349 -1.19 -7.71 -20.27
N GLY A 350 -1.02 -8.53 -21.32
CA GLY A 350 0.17 -9.38 -21.48
C GLY A 350 0.37 -10.34 -20.31
N ASP A 351 1.49 -10.15 -19.61
CA ASP A 351 1.93 -10.96 -18.47
C ASP A 351 1.50 -10.36 -17.12
N GLU A 352 0.57 -9.39 -17.13
CA GLU A 352 0.09 -8.69 -15.95
C GLU A 352 -1.40 -8.94 -15.71
N LEU A 353 -1.74 -9.13 -14.44
CA LEU A 353 -3.12 -9.11 -13.96
C LEU A 353 -3.39 -7.75 -13.32
N ILE A 354 -4.39 -7.05 -13.82
CA ILE A 354 -4.88 -5.80 -13.27
C ILE A 354 -6.09 -6.13 -12.39
N ILE A 355 -6.01 -5.74 -11.12
CA ILE A 355 -7.07 -5.94 -10.13
C ILE A 355 -7.54 -4.55 -9.70
N THR A 356 -8.81 -4.24 -9.94
CA THR A 356 -9.44 -2.99 -9.50
C THR A 356 -10.48 -3.31 -8.43
N VAL A 357 -10.45 -2.57 -7.33
CA VAL A 357 -11.45 -2.62 -6.25
C VAL A 357 -11.90 -1.20 -5.97
N GLY A 358 -13.10 -0.84 -6.42
CA GLY A 358 -13.61 0.53 -6.38
C GLY A 358 -12.66 1.50 -7.11
N SER A 359 -12.08 2.46 -6.38
CA SER A 359 -11.13 3.43 -6.93
C SER A 359 -9.66 2.96 -6.92
N TYR A 360 -9.38 1.77 -6.38
CA TYR A 360 -8.02 1.28 -6.19
C TYR A 360 -7.65 0.26 -7.25
N ARG A 361 -6.43 0.36 -7.78
CA ARG A 361 -5.96 -0.51 -8.85
C ARG A 361 -4.56 -1.02 -8.54
N ARG A 362 -4.38 -2.33 -8.61
CA ARG A 362 -3.07 -3.00 -8.55
C ARG A 362 -2.76 -3.65 -9.88
N VAL A 363 -1.53 -3.44 -10.34
CA VAL A 363 -0.93 -4.20 -11.44
C VAL A 363 -0.05 -5.28 -10.82
N LEU A 364 -0.38 -6.53 -11.07
CA LEU A 364 0.34 -7.69 -10.54
C LEU A 364 1.07 -8.40 -11.69
N PRO A 365 2.41 -8.36 -11.73
CA PRO A 365 3.16 -9.18 -12.67
C PRO A 365 2.95 -10.66 -12.36
N LEU A 366 2.62 -11.45 -13.38
CA LEU A 366 2.34 -12.87 -13.22
C LEU A 366 3.62 -13.70 -13.36
N PRO A 367 3.83 -14.71 -12.50
CA PRO A 367 4.87 -15.72 -12.71
C PRO A 367 4.72 -16.37 -14.09
N ALA A 368 5.84 -16.76 -14.71
CA ALA A 368 5.89 -17.31 -16.06
C ALA A 368 4.92 -18.49 -16.31
N ALA A 369 4.58 -19.26 -15.26
CA ALA A 369 3.61 -20.34 -15.33
C ALA A 369 2.16 -19.84 -15.59
N LEU A 370 1.78 -18.71 -14.98
CA LEU A 370 0.47 -18.08 -15.14
C LEU A 370 0.41 -17.20 -16.39
N ALA A 371 1.52 -16.52 -16.71
CA ALA A 371 1.65 -15.66 -17.89
C ALA A 371 1.35 -16.40 -19.22
N ARG A 372 1.60 -17.71 -19.28
CA ARG A 372 1.31 -18.54 -20.47
C ARG A 372 -0.13 -19.04 -20.56
N GLY A 373 -0.89 -19.00 -19.47
CA GLY A 373 -2.27 -19.45 -19.43
C GLY A 373 -3.25 -18.37 -19.89
N VAL A 374 -4.54 -18.70 -19.95
CA VAL A 374 -5.65 -17.74 -20.10
C VAL A 374 -6.47 -17.71 -18.81
N VAL A 375 -7.09 -16.57 -18.50
CA VAL A 375 -7.98 -16.47 -17.33
C VAL A 375 -9.24 -17.27 -17.63
N ALA A 376 -9.47 -18.33 -16.86
CA ALA A 376 -10.59 -19.27 -17.02
C ALA A 376 -11.77 -18.94 -16.09
N GLY A 377 -11.62 -17.92 -15.24
CA GLY A 377 -12.64 -17.46 -14.30
C GLY A 377 -12.00 -16.84 -13.06
N ALA A 378 -12.80 -16.07 -12.33
CA ALA A 378 -12.42 -15.55 -11.03
C ALA A 378 -13.62 -15.61 -10.09
N ARG A 379 -13.35 -15.75 -8.80
CA ARG A 379 -14.37 -15.68 -7.75
C ARG A 379 -13.81 -14.98 -6.52
N LEU A 380 -14.67 -14.27 -5.82
CA LEU A 380 -14.39 -13.70 -4.51
C LEU A 380 -15.18 -14.54 -3.48
N ASP A 381 -14.47 -15.20 -2.58
CA ASP A 381 -15.06 -16.13 -1.62
C ASP A 381 -14.37 -16.00 -0.27
N GLU A 382 -15.15 -15.87 0.81
CA GLU A 382 -14.66 -15.70 2.19
C GLU A 382 -13.52 -14.67 2.32
N GLY A 383 -13.64 -13.53 1.62
CA GLY A 383 -12.61 -12.48 1.62
C GLY A 383 -11.31 -12.87 0.91
N ARG A 384 -11.34 -13.84 -0.01
CA ARG A 384 -10.21 -14.24 -0.86
C ARG A 384 -10.58 -14.13 -2.33
N LEU A 385 -9.75 -13.43 -3.10
CA LEU A 385 -9.84 -13.42 -4.55
C LEU A 385 -9.11 -14.65 -5.09
N GLN A 386 -9.81 -15.46 -5.89
CA GLN A 386 -9.26 -16.62 -6.57
C GLN A 386 -9.39 -16.42 -8.08
N VAL A 387 -8.26 -16.37 -8.78
CA VAL A 387 -8.20 -16.24 -10.24
C VAL A 387 -7.65 -17.52 -10.82
N ARG A 388 -8.47 -18.22 -11.61
CA ARG A 388 -8.11 -19.48 -12.24
C ARG A 388 -7.52 -19.25 -13.61
N PHE A 389 -6.41 -19.92 -13.88
CA PHE A 389 -5.71 -19.93 -15.16
C PHE A 389 -5.71 -21.33 -15.75
N SER A 390 -6.08 -21.44 -17.03
CA SER A 390 -5.97 -22.70 -17.79
C SER A 390 -4.85 -22.59 -18.83
N PRO A 391 -4.24 -23.71 -19.24
CA PRO A 391 -3.31 -23.72 -20.36
C PRO A 391 -4.00 -23.20 -21.62
N ARG A 392 -3.24 -22.44 -22.42
CA ARG A 392 -3.67 -22.06 -23.76
C ARG A 392 -3.51 -23.28 -24.67
N GLU A 393 -4.43 -24.24 -24.60
CA GLU A 393 -4.37 -25.41 -25.49
C GLU A 393 -4.54 -24.97 -26.95
N THR A 394 -3.71 -25.56 -27.82
CA THR A 394 -3.69 -25.33 -29.28
C THR A 394 -5.11 -25.34 -29.84
N ALA A 395 -5.56 -24.19 -30.35
CA ALA A 395 -6.74 -24.15 -31.21
C ALA A 395 -6.47 -25.09 -32.40
N ARG A 396 -6.95 -26.34 -32.33
CA ARG A 396 -7.03 -27.20 -33.50
C ARG A 396 -7.97 -26.50 -34.49
N PRO A 397 -7.58 -26.29 -35.76
CA PRO A 397 -8.51 -25.80 -36.75
C PRO A 397 -9.60 -26.87 -36.91
N VAL A 398 -10.81 -26.56 -36.47
CA VAL A 398 -11.98 -27.39 -36.77
C VAL A 398 -12.26 -27.21 -38.25
N ALA A 399 -12.09 -28.28 -39.03
CA ALA A 399 -12.52 -28.34 -40.41
C ALA A 399 -14.06 -28.19 -40.48
N PRO A 400 -14.61 -27.61 -41.56
CA PRO A 400 -16.05 -27.40 -41.66
C PRO A 400 -16.73 -28.76 -41.90
N SER A 401 -17.38 -29.32 -40.88
CA SER A 401 -18.38 -30.38 -41.08
C SER A 401 -19.76 -29.75 -41.11
N SER A 402 -20.35 -29.75 -42.29
CA SER A 402 -21.77 -29.56 -42.53
C SER A 402 -22.57 -30.60 -41.74
N ASP A 403 -23.32 -30.16 -40.74
CA ASP A 403 -24.66 -30.68 -40.44
C ASP A 403 -25.32 -29.78 -39.38
N VAL A 404 -26.41 -29.14 -39.79
CA VAL A 404 -27.33 -28.39 -38.93
C VAL A 404 -28.58 -29.26 -38.76
N PRO A 405 -29.10 -29.36 -37.53
CA PRO A 405 -30.52 -29.07 -37.37
C PRO A 405 -30.78 -28.03 -36.26
N SER A 406 -31.36 -26.93 -36.72
CA SER A 406 -32.33 -26.03 -36.10
C SER A 406 -32.78 -26.27 -34.65
N GLY A 407 -32.63 -25.24 -33.80
CA GLY A 407 -33.39 -25.15 -32.55
C GLY A 407 -32.96 -24.04 -31.57
N SER A 408 -33.39 -22.80 -31.86
CA SER A 408 -33.74 -21.71 -30.91
C SER A 408 -32.72 -21.16 -29.87
N GLY A 409 -32.35 -19.88 -30.05
CA GLY A 409 -32.01 -18.92 -28.98
C GLY A 409 -30.60 -18.29 -29.07
N PRO A 410 -30.44 -16.98 -29.36
CA PRO A 410 -29.11 -16.38 -29.44
C PRO A 410 -28.56 -16.09 -28.04
N LEU A 411 -27.45 -16.77 -27.71
CA LEU A 411 -26.41 -16.22 -26.84
C LEU A 411 -25.70 -15.14 -27.66
N GLU A 412 -26.10 -13.88 -27.47
CA GLU A 412 -25.37 -12.74 -28.03
C GLU A 412 -23.98 -12.65 -27.37
N SER A 413 -22.99 -12.67 -28.25
CA SER A 413 -21.58 -12.92 -28.00
C SER A 413 -20.88 -11.73 -27.33
N ALA A 414 -20.02 -12.03 -26.36
CA ALA A 414 -19.13 -11.10 -25.65
C ALA A 414 -18.20 -10.25 -26.55
N GLN A 415 -18.19 -10.46 -27.86
CA GLN A 415 -17.49 -9.63 -28.84
C GLN A 415 -18.31 -8.41 -29.29
N GLU A 416 -19.65 -8.47 -29.29
CA GLU A 416 -20.51 -7.32 -29.63
C GLU A 416 -20.59 -6.33 -28.46
N LEU A 417 -20.57 -6.82 -27.21
CA LEU A 417 -20.44 -5.97 -26.02
C LEU A 417 -19.10 -5.21 -25.96
N ALA A 418 -18.01 -5.83 -26.43
CA ALA A 418 -16.69 -5.18 -26.48
C ALA A 418 -16.61 -4.08 -27.56
N GLN A 419 -17.33 -4.23 -28.67
CA GLN A 419 -17.34 -3.23 -29.74
C GLN A 419 -18.31 -2.07 -29.46
N GLY A 420 -19.45 -2.34 -28.79
CA GLY A 420 -20.40 -1.31 -28.36
C GLY A 420 -19.82 -0.33 -27.32
N LEU A 421 -19.10 -0.84 -26.33
CA LEU A 421 -18.48 -0.02 -25.27
C LEU A 421 -17.35 0.88 -25.80
N THR A 422 -16.68 0.49 -26.87
CA THR A 422 -15.61 1.30 -27.48
C THR A 422 -16.18 2.49 -28.27
N ALA A 423 -17.37 2.33 -28.86
CA ALA A 423 -18.06 3.39 -29.59
C ALA A 423 -18.69 4.42 -28.64
N GLU A 424 -19.35 3.98 -27.56
CA GLU A 424 -19.93 4.88 -26.55
C GLU A 424 -18.86 5.66 -25.78
N TYR A 425 -17.69 5.06 -25.54
CA TYR A 425 -16.54 5.73 -24.91
C TYR A 425 -15.98 6.87 -25.78
N HIS A 426 -15.85 6.65 -27.09
CA HIS A 426 -15.39 7.69 -28.01
C HIS A 426 -16.44 8.81 -28.16
N GLU A 427 -17.73 8.50 -28.20
CA GLU A 427 -18.79 9.51 -28.31
C GLU A 427 -18.90 10.39 -27.04
N ALA A 428 -18.69 9.80 -25.86
CA ALA A 428 -18.64 10.53 -24.59
C ALA A 428 -17.43 11.47 -24.47
N LEU A 429 -16.28 11.09 -25.06
CA LEU A 429 -15.08 11.94 -25.10
C LEU A 429 -15.31 13.16 -26.00
N THR A 430 -15.90 12.97 -27.19
CA THR A 430 -16.17 14.05 -28.14
C THR A 430 -17.20 15.06 -27.63
N ARG A 431 -18.24 14.61 -26.90
CA ARG A 431 -19.21 15.52 -26.25
C ARG A 431 -18.59 16.37 -25.14
N ARG A 432 -17.56 15.85 -24.46
CA ARG A 432 -16.88 16.53 -23.36
C ARG A 432 -15.86 17.56 -23.86
N GLU A 433 -15.28 17.34 -25.04
CA GLU A 433 -14.43 18.30 -25.74
C GLU A 433 -15.22 19.42 -26.41
N ALA A 434 -16.46 19.16 -26.88
CA ALA A 434 -17.34 20.19 -27.44
C ALA A 434 -18.02 21.10 -26.41
N ALA A 435 -17.95 20.75 -25.11
CA ALA A 435 -18.51 21.51 -23.99
C ALA A 435 -17.46 22.35 -23.23
N ARG A 436 -16.22 22.38 -23.72
CA ARG A 436 -15.12 23.28 -23.31
C ARG A 436 -14.88 24.28 -24.42
#